data_AF-A0A420VE68-F1
#
_entry.id   AF-A0A420VE68-F1
#
_cell.length_a   1.000
_cell.length_b   1.000
_cell.length_c   1.000
_cell.angle_alpha   90.00
_cell.angle_beta   90.00
_cell.angle_gamma   90.00
#
_symmetry.space_group_name_H-M   'P 1'
#
loop_
_entity.id
_entity.type
_entity.pdbx_description
1 polymer ?
#
loop_
_entity_poly.entity_id
_entity_poly.type
_entity_poly.pdbx_seq_one_letter_code
_entity_poly.pdbx_strand_id
1 'polypeptide(L)'
;MNTEAPPKRPVPWWKWVAGWLLPPYGLYLLFSSNRFGRLVKVPLSILAILILVIAVDTTLYPHRVEDALVKKEITRFLSENSSFSLGGFRKAERIDAFVWKKKTYLVYRTLTHNGSLDFILLASKEGEYKTEAVYQTYPEKRWVTEKIFPLPPRAMLEFYEHRTKFGDLQRVWEEAGSLLAKTTEGTYRLTLERGRLAAVEDQSGKRVWKAEIQYELPKKVLDYFRKHEANLGKIDKVFGYEMDAEKESYHLSTDKGWYRVDIYDGGAIEIWKANTS
;
A
#
# COMPACT_ATOMS: atom_id res chain seq x y z
N MET A 1 31.90 -30.79 -48.53
CA MET A 1 31.85 -29.56 -49.33
C MET A 1 31.25 -28.46 -48.47
N ASN A 2 32.09 -27.58 -47.93
CA ASN A 2 31.65 -26.39 -47.20
C ASN A 2 31.30 -25.30 -48.21
N THR A 3 30.01 -25.04 -48.41
CA THR A 3 29.55 -23.86 -49.15
C THR A 3 29.65 -22.64 -48.25
N GLU A 4 30.77 -21.93 -48.35
CA GLU A 4 30.91 -20.60 -47.75
C GLU A 4 29.87 -19.65 -48.37
N ALA A 5 29.05 -19.03 -47.53
CA ALA A 5 28.09 -18.02 -47.96
C ALA A 5 28.85 -16.79 -48.50
N PRO A 6 28.44 -16.22 -49.65
CA PRO A 6 29.16 -15.12 -50.28
C PRO A 6 29.23 -13.90 -49.35
N PRO A 7 30.37 -13.16 -49.34
CA PRO A 7 30.56 -12.02 -48.47
C PRO A 7 29.52 -10.94 -48.79
N LYS A 8 28.80 -10.50 -47.76
CA LYS A 8 27.75 -9.48 -47.90
C LYS A 8 28.41 -8.18 -48.36
N ARG A 9 28.04 -7.67 -49.54
CA ARG A 9 28.52 -6.38 -50.09
C ARG A 9 28.07 -5.18 -49.23
N PRO A 10 28.96 -4.25 -48.86
CA PRO A 10 28.62 -3.07 -48.06
C PRO A 10 27.56 -2.20 -48.75
N VAL A 11 26.76 -1.47 -47.96
CA VAL A 11 25.81 -0.50 -48.54
C VAL A 11 26.62 0.58 -49.25
N PRO A 12 26.37 0.83 -50.55
CA PRO A 12 27.11 1.85 -51.28
C PRO A 12 26.97 3.23 -50.61
N TRP A 13 28.07 3.95 -50.45
CA TRP A 13 28.12 5.26 -49.78
C TRP A 13 27.17 6.29 -50.41
N TRP A 14 26.90 6.21 -51.72
CA TRP A 14 25.96 7.10 -52.41
C TRP A 14 24.52 6.99 -51.90
N LYS A 15 24.12 5.85 -51.32
CA LYS A 15 22.79 5.69 -50.71
C LYS A 15 22.64 6.50 -49.42
N TRP A 16 23.73 6.70 -48.68
CA TRP A 16 23.75 7.57 -47.50
C TRP A 16 23.67 9.04 -47.89
N VAL A 17 24.38 9.42 -48.95
CA VAL A 17 24.35 10.78 -49.52
C VAL A 17 22.96 11.10 -50.10
N ALA A 18 22.33 10.17 -50.82
CA ALA A 18 20.96 10.32 -51.30
C ALA A 18 19.93 10.42 -50.17
N GLY A 19 20.16 9.75 -49.04
CA GLY A 19 19.36 9.87 -47.81
C GLY A 19 19.33 11.29 -47.21
N TRP A 20 20.40 12.05 -47.38
CA TRP A 20 20.51 13.44 -46.90
C TRP A 20 19.98 14.47 -47.91
N LEU A 21 20.18 14.24 -49.20
CA LEU A 21 19.86 15.22 -50.27
C LEU A 21 18.40 15.15 -50.76
N LEU A 22 17.72 14.01 -50.63
CA LEU A 22 16.33 13.81 -51.09
C LEU A 22 15.55 12.97 -50.07
N PRO A 23 14.96 13.59 -49.02
CA PRO A 23 14.43 12.86 -47.87
C PRO A 23 13.42 11.75 -48.22
N PRO A 24 12.41 11.96 -49.11
CA PRO A 24 11.42 10.92 -49.40
C PRO A 24 12.03 9.72 -50.16
N TYR A 25 12.86 10.00 -51.17
CA TYR A 25 13.39 8.98 -52.07
C TYR A 25 14.64 8.28 -51.50
N GLY A 26 15.48 9.03 -50.79
CA GLY A 26 16.65 8.52 -50.10
C GLY A 26 16.30 7.61 -48.92
N LEU A 27 15.27 7.97 -48.13
CA LEU A 27 14.72 7.08 -47.10
C LEU A 27 14.16 5.80 -47.72
N TYR A 28 13.39 5.89 -48.82
CA TYR A 28 12.88 4.71 -49.53
C TYR A 28 14.01 3.76 -49.99
N LEU A 29 15.08 4.30 -50.59
CA LEU A 29 16.24 3.51 -51.01
C LEU A 29 17.01 2.90 -49.84
N LEU A 30 17.11 3.60 -48.71
CA LEU A 30 17.71 3.07 -47.49
C LEU A 30 16.85 1.93 -46.92
N PHE A 31 15.54 2.10 -46.80
CA PHE A 31 14.59 1.06 -46.35
C PHE A 31 14.53 -0.16 -47.28
N SER A 32 14.78 0.01 -48.59
CA SER A 32 14.89 -1.10 -49.55
C SER A 32 16.11 -2.01 -49.29
N SER A 33 17.09 -1.54 -48.53
CA SER A 33 18.27 -2.32 -48.18
C SER A 33 18.01 -3.19 -46.95
N ASN A 34 18.24 -4.50 -47.09
CA ASN A 34 18.00 -5.48 -46.01
C ASN A 34 18.86 -5.25 -44.75
N ARG A 35 19.94 -4.46 -44.85
CA ARG A 35 20.78 -4.06 -43.71
C ARG A 35 20.20 -2.88 -42.93
N PHE A 36 19.74 -1.84 -43.61
CA PHE A 36 19.13 -0.69 -42.95
C PHE A 36 17.79 -1.10 -42.31
N GLY A 37 17.01 -1.96 -42.98
CA GLY A 37 15.82 -2.57 -42.40
C GLY A 37 16.12 -3.31 -41.09
N ARG A 38 17.24 -4.05 -40.97
CA ARG A 38 17.65 -4.66 -39.69
C ARG A 38 18.14 -3.64 -38.67
N LEU A 39 18.94 -2.66 -39.09
CA LEU A 39 19.45 -1.60 -38.20
C LEU A 39 18.33 -0.78 -37.58
N VAL A 40 17.20 -0.61 -38.26
CA VAL A 40 16.01 0.05 -37.71
C VAL A 40 15.12 -0.93 -36.94
N LYS A 41 14.86 -2.13 -37.48
CA LYS A 41 13.95 -3.11 -36.85
C LYS A 41 14.46 -3.61 -35.50
N VAL A 42 15.76 -3.84 -35.35
CA VAL A 42 16.36 -4.35 -34.10
C VAL A 42 16.14 -3.38 -32.92
N PRO A 43 16.54 -2.10 -32.98
CA PRO A 43 16.27 -1.16 -31.90
C PRO A 43 14.78 -0.92 -31.69
N LEU A 44 13.96 -0.91 -32.75
CA LEU A 44 12.50 -0.79 -32.60
C LEU A 44 11.90 -1.99 -31.87
N SER A 45 12.39 -3.20 -32.14
CA SER A 45 11.96 -4.43 -31.48
C SER A 45 12.41 -4.46 -30.02
N ILE A 46 13.64 -4.02 -29.73
CA ILE A 46 14.14 -3.85 -28.36
C ILE A 46 13.28 -2.82 -27.61
N LEU A 47 12.96 -1.68 -28.23
CA LEU A 47 12.10 -0.67 -27.65
C LEU A 47 10.70 -1.22 -27.36
N ALA A 48 10.11 -1.98 -28.30
CA ALA A 48 8.81 -2.61 -28.10
C ALA A 48 8.82 -3.63 -26.94
N ILE A 49 9.88 -4.43 -26.83
CA ILE A 49 10.06 -5.35 -25.69
C ILE A 49 10.18 -4.57 -24.38
N LEU A 50 10.96 -3.49 -24.35
CA LEU A 50 11.10 -2.63 -23.16
C LEU A 50 9.76 -2.00 -22.75
N ILE A 51 8.99 -1.49 -23.71
CA ILE A 51 7.64 -0.95 -23.46
C ILE A 51 6.74 -2.02 -22.86
N LEU A 52 6.78 -3.25 -23.39
CA LEU A 52 5.98 -4.36 -22.89
C LEU A 52 6.40 -4.78 -21.48
N VAL A 53 7.69 -4.83 -21.19
CA VAL A 53 8.22 -5.08 -19.85
C VAL A 53 7.74 -4.00 -18.87
N ILE A 54 7.83 -2.72 -19.26
CA ILE A 54 7.36 -1.61 -18.43
C ILE A 54 5.84 -1.69 -18.21
N ALA A 55 5.06 -2.03 -19.25
CA ALA A 55 3.61 -2.17 -19.12
C ALA A 55 3.21 -3.33 -18.19
N VAL A 56 3.94 -4.45 -18.22
CA VAL A 56 3.72 -5.56 -17.29
C VAL A 56 4.11 -5.14 -15.86
N ASP A 57 5.24 -4.44 -15.69
CA ASP A 57 5.67 -3.96 -14.37
C ASP A 57 4.69 -2.95 -13.77
N THR A 58 4.15 -2.01 -14.56
CA THR A 58 3.18 -1.00 -14.08
C THR A 58 1.81 -1.59 -13.79
N THR A 59 1.42 -2.69 -14.46
CA THR A 59 0.15 -3.37 -14.16
C THR A 59 0.26 -4.25 -12.92
N LEU A 60 1.39 -4.91 -12.70
CA LEU A 60 1.63 -5.73 -11.51
C LEU A 60 1.97 -4.89 -10.28
N TYR A 61 2.69 -3.78 -10.45
CA TYR A 61 3.19 -2.92 -9.37
C TYR A 61 2.93 -1.43 -9.66
N PRO A 62 1.66 -0.99 -9.64
CA PRO A 62 1.27 0.35 -10.08
C PRO A 62 1.93 1.49 -9.31
N HIS A 63 2.34 1.25 -8.06
CA HIS A 63 2.92 2.26 -7.17
C HIS A 63 4.42 2.07 -6.89
N ARG A 64 5.13 1.23 -7.64
CA ARG A 64 6.53 0.85 -7.32
C ARG A 64 7.49 2.04 -7.13
N VAL A 65 7.39 3.05 -7.98
CA VAL A 65 8.25 4.25 -7.91
C VAL A 65 7.90 5.10 -6.68
N GLU A 66 6.60 5.28 -6.44
CA GLU A 66 6.07 5.99 -5.26
C GLU A 66 6.50 5.29 -3.96
N ASP A 67 6.33 3.97 -3.88
CA ASP A 67 6.75 3.16 -2.75
C ASP A 67 8.25 3.30 -2.47
N ALA A 68 9.09 3.34 -3.51
CA ALA A 68 10.53 3.48 -3.35
C ALA A 68 10.91 4.87 -2.79
N LEU A 69 10.27 5.94 -3.26
CA LEU A 69 10.49 7.29 -2.78
C LEU A 69 9.99 7.46 -1.33
N VAL A 70 8.81 6.92 -1.02
CA VAL A 70 8.25 6.93 0.33
C VAL A 70 9.12 6.15 1.30
N LYS A 71 9.61 4.96 0.92
CA LYS A 71 10.53 4.17 1.75
C LYS A 71 11.81 4.93 2.06
N LYS A 72 12.38 5.64 1.08
CA LYS A 72 13.56 6.49 1.28
C LYS A 72 13.26 7.60 2.29
N GLU A 73 12.10 8.23 2.17
CA GLU A 73 11.67 9.28 3.10
C GLU A 73 11.46 8.77 4.53
N ILE A 74 10.76 7.63 4.70
CA ILE A 74 10.54 7.02 6.01
C ILE A 74 11.88 6.65 6.65
N THR A 75 12.80 6.08 5.87
CA THR A 75 14.14 5.71 6.34
C THR A 75 14.93 6.95 6.79
N ARG A 76 14.87 8.03 5.99
CA ARG A 76 15.47 9.32 6.35
C ARG A 76 14.88 9.86 7.66
N PHE A 77 13.56 9.94 7.76
CA PHE A 77 12.87 10.43 8.94
C PHE A 77 13.24 9.64 10.20
N LEU A 78 13.28 8.31 10.11
CA LEU A 78 13.68 7.44 11.21
C LEU A 78 15.15 7.66 11.63
N SER A 79 16.05 7.89 10.66
CA SER A 79 17.47 8.14 10.93
C SER A 79 17.71 9.49 11.61
N GLU A 80 16.98 10.53 11.18
CA GLU A 80 17.09 11.89 11.72
C GLU A 80 16.44 11.99 13.12
N ASN A 81 15.43 11.16 13.40
CA ASN A 81 14.69 11.15 14.65
C ASN A 81 14.93 9.87 15.45
N SER A 82 16.21 9.53 15.64
CA SER A 82 16.66 8.36 16.41
C SER A 82 16.15 8.34 17.86
N SER A 83 15.73 9.49 18.39
CA SER A 83 15.10 9.66 19.70
C SER A 83 13.79 8.89 19.87
N PHE A 84 13.10 8.52 18.79
CA PHE A 84 11.87 7.74 18.89
C PHE A 84 12.10 6.28 19.30
N SER A 85 13.35 5.81 19.37
CA SER A 85 13.70 4.44 19.79
C SER A 85 12.92 3.35 19.03
N LEU A 86 12.61 3.57 17.76
CA LEU A 86 11.67 2.73 17.03
C LEU A 86 12.31 1.42 16.52
N GLY A 87 13.62 1.26 16.66
CA GLY A 87 14.34 0.08 16.16
C GLY A 87 14.53 0.10 14.63
N GLY A 88 15.07 -0.99 14.09
CA GLY A 88 15.34 -1.11 12.64
C GLY A 88 14.07 -1.13 11.78
N PHE A 89 14.17 -0.55 10.58
CA PHE A 89 13.13 -0.58 9.55
C PHE A 89 13.05 -1.97 8.92
N ARG A 90 11.86 -2.61 8.93
CA ARG A 90 11.67 -3.95 8.32
C ARG A 90 10.87 -3.88 7.03
N LYS A 91 9.66 -3.35 7.10
CA LYS A 91 8.72 -3.29 5.98
C LYS A 91 7.95 -1.99 6.01
N ALA A 92 7.69 -1.43 4.84
CA ALA A 92 6.67 -0.40 4.65
C ALA A 92 5.67 -0.89 3.61
N GLU A 93 4.40 -0.82 3.95
CA GLU A 93 3.28 -1.23 3.12
C GLU A 93 2.29 -0.08 3.03
N ARG A 94 1.92 0.27 1.81
CA ARG A 94 0.87 1.26 1.55
C ARG A 94 -0.45 0.70 2.07
N ILE A 95 -1.11 1.43 2.96
CA ILE A 95 -2.47 1.11 3.37
C ILE A 95 -3.41 1.70 2.33
N ASP A 96 -3.49 3.02 2.28
CA ASP A 96 -4.33 3.76 1.34
C ASP A 96 -4.01 5.28 1.44
N ALA A 97 -4.81 6.13 0.79
CA ALA A 97 -4.71 7.58 0.81
C ALA A 97 -6.03 8.23 1.24
N PHE A 98 -5.94 9.37 1.92
CA PHE A 98 -7.10 10.24 2.19
C PHE A 98 -6.81 11.70 1.85
N VAL A 99 -7.87 12.48 1.65
CA VAL A 99 -7.75 13.93 1.46
C VAL A 99 -8.16 14.65 2.73
N TRP A 100 -7.34 15.58 3.18
CA TRP A 100 -7.62 16.45 4.33
C TRP A 100 -7.18 17.88 4.00
N LYS A 101 -8.04 18.88 4.28
CA LYS A 101 -7.78 20.30 3.95
C LYS A 101 -7.27 20.51 2.51
N LYS A 102 -7.87 19.81 1.53
CA LYS A 102 -7.52 19.85 0.10
C LYS A 102 -6.11 19.33 -0.24
N LYS A 103 -5.47 18.59 0.66
CA LYS A 103 -4.18 17.91 0.44
C LYS A 103 -4.37 16.40 0.50
N THR A 104 -3.68 15.66 -0.37
CA THR A 104 -3.70 14.20 -0.37
C THR A 104 -2.59 13.68 0.53
N TYR A 105 -2.97 12.82 1.45
CA TYR A 105 -2.08 12.16 2.40
C TYR A 105 -2.08 10.66 2.12
N LEU A 106 -0.88 10.09 2.07
CA LEU A 106 -0.66 8.67 1.94
C LEU A 106 -0.39 8.08 3.31
N VAL A 107 -1.01 6.94 3.61
CA VAL A 107 -0.80 6.22 4.86
C VAL A 107 0.00 4.97 4.56
N TYR A 108 1.20 4.89 5.12
CA TYR A 108 2.05 3.70 5.06
C TYR A 108 2.17 3.10 6.44
N ARG A 109 1.93 1.79 6.53
CA ARG A 109 2.26 1.04 7.73
C ARG A 109 3.71 0.60 7.66
N THR A 110 4.48 1.03 8.64
CA THR A 110 5.86 0.61 8.83
C THR A 110 5.96 -0.29 10.05
N LEU A 111 6.61 -1.42 9.84
CA LEU A 111 6.92 -2.37 10.90
C LEU A 111 8.37 -2.18 11.31
N THR A 112 8.55 -2.01 12.62
CA THR A 112 9.87 -1.86 13.22
C THR A 112 10.04 -2.89 14.33
N HIS A 113 11.27 -3.06 14.82
CA HIS A 113 11.53 -3.99 15.92
C HIS A 113 10.82 -3.64 17.23
N ASN A 114 10.40 -2.39 17.41
CA ASN A 114 9.79 -1.92 18.66
C ASN A 114 8.30 -1.56 18.50
N GLY A 115 7.70 -1.90 17.36
CA GLY A 115 6.25 -1.83 17.16
C GLY A 115 5.80 -1.51 15.74
N SER A 116 4.53 -1.13 15.62
CA SER A 116 3.89 -0.82 14.34
C SER A 116 3.50 0.66 14.30
N LEU A 117 3.89 1.33 13.23
CA LEU A 117 3.72 2.77 13.04
C LEU A 117 2.98 3.01 11.73
N ASP A 118 1.99 3.88 11.75
CA ASP A 118 1.35 4.41 10.57
C ASP A 118 1.96 5.79 10.27
N PHE A 119 2.74 5.86 9.20
CA PHE A 119 3.32 7.09 8.66
C PHE A 119 2.31 7.78 7.75
N ILE A 120 2.06 9.07 8.00
CA ILE A 120 1.21 9.91 7.16
C ILE A 120 2.12 10.84 6.36
N LEU A 121 2.19 10.61 5.06
CA LEU A 121 3.03 11.37 4.15
C LEU A 121 2.20 12.31 3.28
N LEU A 122 2.66 13.55 3.12
CA LEU A 122 2.10 14.49 2.17
C LEU A 122 2.81 14.35 0.82
N ALA A 123 2.04 14.14 -0.24
CA ALA A 123 2.56 14.20 -1.61
C ALA A 123 2.78 15.67 -2.01
N SER A 124 4.04 16.04 -2.26
CA SER A 124 4.40 17.34 -2.83
C SER A 124 4.14 17.36 -4.34
N LYS A 125 3.96 18.57 -4.90
CA LYS A 125 3.77 18.76 -6.35
C LYS A 125 4.97 18.32 -7.19
N GLU A 126 6.15 18.21 -6.58
CA GLU A 126 7.42 17.90 -7.25
C GLU A 126 7.79 16.41 -7.20
N GLY A 127 6.85 15.53 -6.81
CA GLY A 127 7.12 14.10 -6.66
C GLY A 127 7.92 13.76 -5.39
N GLU A 128 8.13 14.73 -4.51
CA GLU A 128 8.70 14.52 -3.18
C GLU A 128 7.61 14.14 -2.17
N TYR A 129 7.95 13.26 -1.24
CA TYR A 129 7.09 12.89 -0.13
C TYR A 129 7.70 13.41 1.16
N LYS A 130 6.87 14.00 2.02
CA LYS A 130 7.29 14.48 3.33
C LYS A 130 6.46 13.83 4.42
N THR A 131 7.12 13.27 5.42
CA THR A 131 6.44 12.76 6.62
C THR A 131 5.87 13.95 7.41
N GLU A 132 4.55 14.00 7.56
CA GLU A 132 3.87 15.05 8.33
C GLU A 132 3.54 14.59 9.75
N ALA A 133 3.06 13.35 9.90
CA ALA A 133 2.80 12.78 11.20
C ALA A 133 3.05 11.28 11.26
N VAL A 134 3.36 10.80 12.46
CA VAL A 134 3.56 9.38 12.76
C VAL A 134 2.65 8.98 13.90
N TYR A 135 1.85 7.94 13.67
CA TYR A 135 0.94 7.38 14.66
C TYR A 135 1.40 5.98 15.04
N GLN A 136 1.67 5.75 16.31
CA GLN A 136 1.98 4.44 16.84
C GLN A 136 0.68 3.66 17.03
N THR A 137 0.62 2.49 16.39
CA THR A 137 -0.52 1.57 16.51
C THR A 137 -0.26 0.48 17.56
N TYR A 138 1.02 0.19 17.83
CA TYR A 138 1.48 -0.79 18.82
C TYR A 138 2.88 -0.43 19.36
N PRO A 139 3.22 -0.74 20.63
CA PRO A 139 2.34 -1.29 21.68
C PRO A 139 1.26 -0.32 22.16
N GLU A 140 1.58 0.97 22.20
CA GLU A 140 0.65 2.00 22.66
C GLU A 140 0.08 2.80 21.49
N LYS A 141 -1.23 3.06 21.56
CA LYS A 141 -1.94 3.85 20.55
C LYS A 141 -1.80 5.33 20.83
N ARG A 142 -0.82 5.97 20.18
CA ARG A 142 -0.51 7.38 20.40
C ARG A 142 0.11 8.04 19.19
N TRP A 143 -0.01 9.35 19.12
CA TRP A 143 0.78 10.15 18.18
C TRP A 143 2.22 10.19 18.67
N VAL A 144 3.15 9.81 17.80
CA VAL A 144 4.61 9.89 18.07
C VAL A 144 5.10 11.31 17.81
N THR A 145 4.55 11.93 16.78
CA THR A 145 4.74 13.35 16.44
C THR A 145 3.61 14.20 17.01
N GLU A 146 3.65 15.51 16.78
CA GLU A 146 2.52 16.39 17.09
C GLU A 146 1.23 15.92 16.41
N LYS A 147 0.09 16.04 17.12
CA LYS A 147 -1.23 15.64 16.63
C LYS A 147 -1.73 16.66 15.60
N ILE A 148 -1.45 16.41 14.33
CA ILE A 148 -1.93 17.23 13.20
C ILE A 148 -3.34 16.83 12.76
N PHE A 149 -3.69 15.56 12.92
CA PHE A 149 -4.97 15.00 12.46
C PHE A 149 -5.95 14.78 13.61
N PRO A 150 -7.26 14.99 13.37
CA PRO A 150 -8.27 14.86 14.41
C PRO A 150 -8.46 13.41 14.89
N LEU A 151 -8.35 12.45 13.98
CA LEU A 151 -8.60 11.02 14.20
C LEU A 151 -7.34 10.20 13.89
N PRO A 152 -7.21 8.99 14.44
CA PRO A 152 -6.18 8.04 14.02
C PRO A 152 -6.22 7.77 12.50
N PRO A 153 -5.08 7.42 11.87
CA PRO A 153 -4.97 7.25 10.42
C PRO A 153 -6.02 6.29 9.84
N ARG A 154 -6.26 5.15 10.51
CA ARG A 154 -7.24 4.16 10.07
C ARG A 154 -8.68 4.71 10.09
N ALA A 155 -9.06 5.43 11.13
CA ALA A 155 -10.36 6.10 11.18
C ALA A 155 -10.49 7.22 10.13
N MET A 156 -9.41 7.95 9.83
CA MET A 156 -9.41 8.94 8.73
C MET A 156 -9.66 8.27 7.37
N LEU A 157 -9.01 7.13 7.11
CA LEU A 157 -9.18 6.35 5.87
C LEU A 157 -10.62 5.83 5.72
N GLU A 158 -11.16 5.19 6.74
CA GLU A 158 -12.53 4.63 6.72
C GLU A 158 -13.58 5.73 6.55
N PHE A 159 -13.36 6.91 7.16
CA PHE A 159 -14.22 8.07 6.94
C PHE A 159 -14.18 8.52 5.48
N TYR A 160 -12.98 8.60 4.91
CA TYR A 160 -12.77 9.04 3.52
C TYR A 160 -13.34 8.05 2.50
N GLU A 161 -13.22 6.74 2.73
CA GLU A 161 -13.84 5.70 1.92
C GLU A 161 -15.37 5.86 1.84
N HIS A 162 -15.97 6.34 2.92
CA HIS A 162 -17.41 6.57 3.03
C HIS A 162 -17.82 8.05 2.87
N ARG A 163 -16.96 8.90 2.30
CA ARG A 163 -17.26 10.33 2.05
C ARG A 163 -18.52 10.54 1.20
N THR A 164 -18.88 9.60 0.35
CA THR A 164 -20.10 9.68 -0.48
C THR A 164 -21.37 9.57 0.37
N LYS A 165 -21.27 9.01 1.58
CA LYS A 165 -22.38 8.87 2.54
C LYS A 165 -22.41 9.98 3.58
N PHE A 166 -21.23 10.39 4.07
CA PHE A 166 -21.12 11.33 5.19
C PHE A 166 -20.64 12.72 4.78
N GLY A 167 -20.24 12.93 3.54
CA GLY A 167 -19.54 14.13 3.11
C GLY A 167 -18.07 14.18 3.51
N ASP A 168 -17.41 15.28 3.17
CA ASP A 168 -16.01 15.50 3.50
C ASP A 168 -15.88 15.94 4.96
N LEU A 169 -14.97 15.31 5.71
CA LEU A 169 -14.66 15.66 7.08
C LEU A 169 -14.06 17.08 7.16
N GLN A 170 -14.61 17.93 8.03
CA GLN A 170 -14.15 19.31 8.22
C GLN A 170 -13.50 19.52 9.60
N ARG A 171 -14.12 18.99 10.65
CA ARG A 171 -13.69 19.20 12.04
C ARG A 171 -14.15 18.05 12.92
N VAL A 172 -13.35 17.70 13.93
CA VAL A 172 -13.73 16.78 15.00
C VAL A 172 -13.49 17.46 16.34
N TRP A 173 -14.38 17.24 17.30
CA TRP A 173 -14.24 17.69 18.68
C TRP A 173 -14.89 16.69 19.62
N GLU A 174 -14.58 16.80 20.90
CA GLU A 174 -15.24 16.03 21.95
C GLU A 174 -16.25 16.92 22.67
N GLU A 175 -17.45 16.39 22.90
CA GLU A 175 -18.53 17.06 23.61
C GLU A 175 -19.25 16.04 24.48
N ALA A 176 -19.30 16.30 25.80
CA ALA A 176 -19.92 15.41 26.79
C ALA A 176 -19.44 13.93 26.70
N GLY A 177 -18.14 13.72 26.44
CA GLY A 177 -17.55 12.38 26.29
C GLY A 177 -17.87 11.67 24.96
N SER A 178 -18.61 12.33 24.06
CA SER A 178 -18.87 11.84 22.71
C SER A 178 -17.95 12.52 21.70
N LEU A 179 -17.38 11.73 20.78
CA LEU A 179 -16.61 12.27 19.67
C LEU A 179 -17.56 12.72 18.55
N LEU A 180 -17.54 14.00 18.20
CA LEU A 180 -18.39 14.58 17.17
C LEU A 180 -17.56 15.02 15.96
N ALA A 181 -18.13 14.85 14.77
CA ALA A 181 -17.52 15.22 13.51
C ALA A 181 -18.47 16.08 12.67
N LYS A 182 -18.00 17.27 12.28
CA LYS A 182 -18.65 18.11 11.28
C LYS A 182 -18.12 17.76 9.90
N THR A 183 -19.05 17.61 8.97
CA THR A 183 -18.82 17.26 7.58
C THR A 183 -19.51 18.27 6.67
N THR A 184 -19.43 18.07 5.35
CA THR A 184 -20.24 18.82 4.39
C THR A 184 -21.73 18.48 4.44
N GLU A 185 -22.10 17.26 4.81
CA GLU A 185 -23.50 16.78 4.84
C GLU A 185 -24.18 17.02 6.20
N GLY A 186 -23.40 17.17 7.27
CA GLY A 186 -23.96 17.39 8.61
C GLY A 186 -22.98 17.15 9.74
N THR A 187 -23.53 17.02 10.95
CA THR A 187 -22.75 16.67 12.14
C THR A 187 -23.10 15.26 12.58
N TYR A 188 -22.10 14.44 12.81
CA TYR A 188 -22.25 13.05 13.21
C TYR A 188 -21.54 12.79 14.53
N ARG A 189 -22.07 11.84 15.30
CA ARG A 189 -21.38 11.23 16.43
C ARG A 189 -20.61 10.02 15.94
N LEU A 190 -19.33 9.96 16.29
CA LEU A 190 -18.43 8.88 15.93
C LEU A 190 -18.19 7.98 17.14
N THR A 191 -18.28 6.67 16.92
CA THR A 191 -17.76 5.68 17.85
C THR A 191 -16.49 5.10 17.27
N LEU A 192 -15.38 5.30 17.97
CA LEU A 192 -14.11 4.68 17.60
C LEU A 192 -13.89 3.45 18.46
N GLU A 193 -13.60 2.32 17.82
CA GLU A 193 -13.09 1.14 18.50
C GLU A 193 -11.69 0.87 17.98
N ARG A 194 -10.73 0.84 18.91
CA ARG A 194 -9.34 0.45 18.63
C ARG A 194 -8.66 1.29 17.54
N GLY A 195 -9.06 2.55 17.37
CA GLY A 195 -8.51 3.47 16.36
C GLY A 195 -9.13 3.32 14.97
N ARG A 196 -10.19 2.51 14.84
CA ARG A 196 -11.04 2.36 13.66
C ARG A 196 -12.41 2.97 13.93
N LEU A 197 -13.10 3.40 12.89
CA LEU A 197 -14.46 3.88 12.92
C LEU A 197 -15.41 2.68 13.06
N ALA A 198 -16.06 2.56 14.21
CA ALA A 198 -16.98 1.45 14.50
C ALA A 198 -18.42 1.80 14.14
N ALA A 199 -18.85 3.03 14.42
CA ALA A 199 -20.19 3.51 14.10
C ALA A 199 -20.21 5.01 13.85
N VAL A 200 -21.19 5.42 13.04
CA VAL A 200 -21.53 6.83 12.76
C VAL A 200 -23.03 6.99 13.01
N GLU A 201 -23.38 7.88 13.93
CA GLU A 201 -24.74 8.22 14.32
C GLU A 201 -25.04 9.68 13.96
N ASP A 202 -26.26 9.97 13.53
CA ASP A 202 -26.70 11.36 13.32
C ASP A 202 -27.05 12.06 14.65
N GLN A 203 -27.41 13.34 14.58
CA GLN A 203 -27.79 14.11 15.77
C GLN A 203 -29.08 13.59 16.46
N SER A 204 -29.90 12.82 15.76
CA SER A 204 -31.10 12.18 16.33
C SER A 204 -30.78 10.86 17.05
N GLY A 205 -29.52 10.42 17.01
CA GLY A 205 -29.08 9.13 17.56
C GLY A 205 -29.36 7.94 16.64
N LYS A 206 -29.80 8.19 15.40
CA LYS A 206 -30.00 7.13 14.42
C LYS A 206 -28.66 6.71 13.84
N ARG A 207 -28.38 5.41 13.84
CA ARG A 207 -27.18 4.84 13.22
C ARG A 207 -27.26 4.97 11.71
N VAL A 208 -26.37 5.77 11.15
CA VAL A 208 -26.22 5.98 9.70
C VAL A 208 -25.31 4.91 9.13
N TRP A 209 -24.33 4.45 9.92
CA TRP A 209 -23.41 3.40 9.51
C TRP A 209 -22.80 2.69 10.71
N LYS A 210 -22.46 1.42 10.51
CA LYS A 210 -21.75 0.58 11.46
C LYS A 210 -20.82 -0.35 10.71
N ALA A 211 -19.55 -0.40 11.10
CA ALA A 211 -18.65 -1.44 10.66
C ALA A 211 -18.77 -2.66 11.58
N GLU A 212 -18.81 -3.83 10.99
CA GLU A 212 -18.30 -5.02 11.67
C GLU A 212 -16.78 -4.99 11.55
N ILE A 213 -16.11 -4.58 12.62
CA ILE A 213 -14.65 -4.64 12.68
C ILE A 213 -14.26 -6.11 12.78
N GLN A 214 -14.06 -6.75 11.63
CA GLN A 214 -13.44 -8.07 11.51
C GLN A 214 -11.97 -7.90 11.13
N TYR A 215 -11.10 -8.68 11.75
CA TYR A 215 -9.71 -8.79 11.32
C TYR A 215 -9.63 -9.92 10.28
N GLU A 216 -9.18 -9.61 9.08
CA GLU A 216 -8.99 -10.64 8.06
C GLU A 216 -7.81 -11.54 8.44
N LEU A 217 -8.05 -12.86 8.42
CA LEU A 217 -6.99 -13.83 8.66
C LEU A 217 -6.22 -14.10 7.37
N PRO A 218 -4.88 -14.24 7.44
CA PRO A 218 -4.10 -14.69 6.32
C PRO A 218 -4.62 -16.05 5.82
N LYS A 219 -4.63 -16.23 4.50
CA LYS A 219 -5.14 -17.46 3.85
C LYS A 219 -4.53 -18.74 4.44
N LYS A 220 -3.25 -18.69 4.81
CA LYS A 220 -2.55 -19.81 5.44
C LYS A 220 -3.16 -20.23 6.78
N VAL A 221 -3.62 -19.26 7.59
CA VAL A 221 -4.32 -19.54 8.85
C VAL A 221 -5.70 -20.13 8.58
N LEU A 222 -6.44 -19.58 7.62
CA LEU A 222 -7.74 -20.12 7.20
C LEU A 222 -7.62 -21.58 6.73
N ASP A 223 -6.60 -21.87 5.91
CA ASP A 223 -6.34 -23.23 5.42
C ASP A 223 -5.92 -24.17 6.56
N TYR A 224 -5.17 -23.68 7.55
CA TYR A 224 -4.80 -24.45 8.74
C TYR A 224 -6.03 -24.84 9.57
N PHE A 225 -6.93 -23.88 9.87
CA PHE A 225 -8.16 -24.16 10.60
C PHE A 225 -9.10 -25.10 9.85
N ARG A 226 -9.22 -24.96 8.52
CA ARG A 226 -10.00 -25.90 7.69
C ARG A 226 -9.45 -27.33 7.75
N LYS A 227 -8.13 -27.50 7.70
CA LYS A 227 -7.49 -28.83 7.80
C LYS A 227 -7.65 -29.47 9.18
N HIS A 228 -7.84 -28.66 10.23
CA HIS A 228 -7.92 -29.12 11.61
C HIS A 228 -9.25 -28.77 12.29
N GLU A 229 -10.32 -28.62 11.50
CA GLU A 229 -11.66 -28.24 11.96
C GLU A 229 -12.21 -29.22 13.01
N ALA A 230 -11.89 -30.51 12.89
CA ALA A 230 -12.26 -31.53 13.87
C ALA A 230 -11.73 -31.25 15.28
N ASN A 231 -10.60 -30.55 15.43
CA ASN A 231 -9.98 -30.26 16.73
C ASN A 231 -10.16 -28.79 17.15
N LEU A 232 -9.98 -27.87 16.20
CA LEU A 232 -9.98 -26.43 16.47
C LEU A 232 -11.37 -25.81 16.36
N GLY A 233 -12.26 -26.41 15.57
CA GLY A 233 -13.56 -25.84 15.28
C GLY A 233 -13.54 -24.90 14.07
N LYS A 234 -14.73 -24.46 13.68
CA LYS A 234 -14.93 -23.48 12.60
C LYS A 234 -14.78 -22.07 13.17
N ILE A 235 -13.98 -21.24 12.50
CA ILE A 235 -13.77 -19.84 12.89
C ILE A 235 -15.10 -19.09 12.80
N ASP A 236 -15.47 -18.46 13.90
CA ASP A 236 -16.67 -17.64 14.04
C ASP A 236 -16.31 -16.15 13.88
N LYS A 237 -15.41 -15.64 14.74
CA LYS A 237 -15.03 -14.23 14.74
C LYS A 237 -13.56 -14.03 15.09
N VAL A 238 -12.92 -13.08 14.42
CA VAL A 238 -11.61 -12.57 14.82
C VAL A 238 -11.82 -11.28 15.58
N PHE A 239 -11.46 -11.28 16.85
CA PHE A 239 -11.75 -10.19 17.78
C PHE A 239 -10.48 -9.52 18.29
N GLY A 240 -9.29 -9.94 17.86
CA GLY A 240 -8.03 -9.31 18.21
C GLY A 240 -6.97 -9.51 17.13
N TYR A 241 -6.10 -8.53 17.01
CA TYR A 241 -4.90 -8.59 16.21
C TYR A 241 -3.83 -7.82 16.97
N GLU A 242 -2.74 -8.49 17.26
CA GLU A 242 -1.52 -7.94 17.82
C GLU A 242 -0.41 -8.19 16.81
N MET A 243 0.55 -7.30 16.75
CA MET A 243 1.70 -7.48 15.90
C MET A 243 2.93 -7.08 16.66
N ASP A 244 3.84 -8.03 16.82
CA ASP A 244 5.10 -7.88 17.51
C ASP A 244 6.26 -8.00 16.51
N ALA A 245 7.47 -7.72 16.97
CA ALA A 245 8.70 -7.76 16.20
C ALA A 245 8.96 -9.12 15.54
N GLU A 246 8.42 -10.21 16.06
CA GLU A 246 8.70 -11.57 15.57
C GLU A 246 7.47 -12.28 15.01
N LYS A 247 6.27 -11.71 15.24
CA LYS A 247 5.01 -12.40 14.95
C LYS A 247 3.79 -11.50 14.77
N GLU A 248 2.84 -11.97 13.97
CA GLU A 248 1.47 -11.47 13.91
C GLU A 248 0.56 -12.40 14.74
N SER A 249 -0.08 -11.87 15.78
CA SER A 249 -0.96 -12.64 16.66
C SER A 249 -2.42 -12.30 16.38
N TYR A 250 -3.25 -13.27 16.04
CA TYR A 250 -4.69 -13.11 15.82
C TYR A 250 -5.47 -13.80 16.93
N HIS A 251 -6.41 -13.09 17.55
CA HIS A 251 -7.28 -13.65 18.57
C HIS A 251 -8.65 -13.90 17.96
N LEU A 252 -9.07 -15.16 17.97
CA LEU A 252 -10.28 -15.62 17.30
C LEU A 252 -11.10 -16.57 18.17
N SER A 253 -12.41 -16.56 17.97
CA SER A 253 -13.34 -17.53 18.50
C SER A 253 -13.70 -18.54 17.43
N THR A 254 -13.97 -19.76 17.88
CA THR A 254 -14.56 -20.84 17.09
C THR A 254 -15.73 -21.41 17.87
N ASP A 255 -16.47 -22.32 17.26
CA ASP A 255 -17.47 -23.17 17.95
C ASP A 255 -16.88 -24.08 19.06
N LYS A 256 -15.55 -24.28 19.11
CA LYS A 256 -14.86 -25.13 20.11
C LYS A 256 -14.03 -24.37 21.13
N GLY A 257 -14.09 -23.04 21.11
CA GLY A 257 -13.42 -22.17 22.07
C GLY A 257 -12.64 -21.03 21.45
N TRP A 258 -11.83 -20.40 22.29
CA TRP A 258 -11.09 -19.18 21.99
C TRP A 258 -9.61 -19.50 21.74
N TYR A 259 -9.03 -18.89 20.71
CA TYR A 259 -7.66 -19.16 20.27
C TYR A 259 -6.88 -17.88 20.01
N ARG A 260 -5.56 -17.95 20.20
CA ARG A 260 -4.57 -17.01 19.69
C ARG A 260 -3.73 -17.73 18.63
N VAL A 261 -3.56 -17.11 17.46
CA VAL A 261 -2.79 -17.64 16.34
C VAL A 261 -1.61 -16.72 16.09
N ASP A 262 -0.41 -17.22 16.31
CA ASP A 262 0.83 -16.47 16.15
C ASP A 262 1.48 -16.91 14.83
N ILE A 263 1.73 -15.97 13.91
CA ILE A 263 2.39 -16.19 12.63
C ILE A 263 3.77 -15.54 12.69
N TYR A 264 4.82 -16.36 12.65
CA TYR A 264 6.20 -15.90 12.71
C TYR A 264 6.78 -15.59 11.32
N ASP A 265 7.86 -14.81 11.26
CA ASP A 265 8.52 -14.37 10.01
C ASP A 265 8.91 -15.52 9.05
N GLY A 266 9.15 -16.74 9.57
CA GLY A 266 9.39 -17.95 8.76
C GLY A 266 8.13 -18.62 8.19
N GLY A 267 6.96 -18.01 8.43
CA GLY A 267 5.65 -18.59 8.13
C GLY A 267 5.23 -19.71 9.08
N ALA A 268 5.96 -19.95 10.17
CA ALA A 268 5.53 -20.88 11.20
C ALA A 268 4.24 -20.34 11.86
N ILE A 269 3.28 -21.23 12.11
CA ILE A 269 2.01 -20.89 12.76
C ILE A 269 1.97 -21.64 14.08
N GLU A 270 1.80 -20.91 15.18
CA GLU A 270 1.52 -21.48 16.49
C GLU A 270 0.09 -21.13 16.91
N ILE A 271 -0.62 -22.09 17.52
CA ILE A 271 -1.98 -21.89 17.98
C ILE A 271 -2.05 -22.19 19.47
N TRP A 272 -2.53 -21.20 20.22
CA TRP A 272 -2.71 -21.26 21.65
C TRP A 272 -4.21 -21.28 21.94
N LYS A 273 -4.71 -22.33 22.59
CA LYS A 273 -6.09 -22.35 23.09
C LYS A 273 -6.14 -21.57 24.40
N ALA A 274 -7.02 -20.59 24.51
CA ALA A 274 -7.23 -19.90 25.78
C ALA A 274 -7.93 -20.87 26.75
N ASN A 275 -7.34 -21.09 27.92
CA ASN A 275 -8.04 -21.77 29.01
C ASN A 275 -9.11 -20.81 29.52
N THR A 276 -10.38 -21.11 29.23
CA THR A 276 -11.50 -20.48 29.91
C THR A 276 -11.49 -20.95 31.36
N SER A 277 -10.97 -20.13 32.26
CA SER A 277 -11.27 -20.14 33.70
C SER A 277 -12.49 -19.29 33.97
#